data_AF-A0A7J4S7Q0-F1
#
_entry.id   AF-A0A7J4S7Q0-F1
#
_cell.length_a   1.000
_cell.length_b   1.000
_cell.length_c   1.000
_cell.angle_alpha   90.00
_cell.angle_beta   90.00
_cell.angle_gamma   90.00
#
_symmetry.space_group_name_H-M   'P 1'
#
loop_
_entity.id
_entity.type
_entity.pdbx_description
1 polymer ?
#
loop_
_entity_poly.entity_id
_entity_poly.type
_entity_poly.pdbx_seq_one_letter_code
_entity_poly.pdbx_strand_id
1 'polypeptide(L)'
;MARGRGAEVEVKLRRDLGLLEIVMIGFGPTIGTTIFLLVGPGFAITGPSLILAFGLNFVVTMFTAMAYMELGSAFPETGGGYLWIRRSMRDPWGFLGGWLSWFGHMVVASFYIFGFGLGSVALLKVFLGIQELQVTLLGATLGEDVLG
;
A
#
# COMPACT_ATOMS: atom_id res chain seq x y z
N MET A 1 -28.72 22.83 42.47
CA MET A 1 -27.66 22.72 41.44
C MET A 1 -27.56 21.26 40.98
N ALA A 2 -28.15 20.92 39.84
CA ALA A 2 -28.00 19.60 39.22
C ALA A 2 -27.52 19.80 37.78
N ARG A 3 -26.25 19.48 37.51
CA ARG A 3 -25.71 19.44 36.14
C ARG A 3 -26.26 18.19 35.46
N GLY A 4 -27.17 18.39 34.50
CA GLY A 4 -27.62 17.34 33.58
C GLY A 4 -26.42 16.81 32.79
N ARG A 5 -26.19 15.49 32.87
CA ARG A 5 -25.19 14.78 32.07
C ARG A 5 -25.54 15.00 30.59
N GLY A 6 -24.63 15.63 29.85
CA GLY A 6 -24.72 15.66 28.40
C GLY A 6 -24.75 14.23 27.88
N ALA A 7 -25.82 13.86 27.18
CA ALA A 7 -25.89 12.58 26.49
C ALA A 7 -24.69 12.51 25.53
N GLU A 8 -23.83 11.53 25.74
CA GLU A 8 -22.71 11.24 24.86
C GLU A 8 -23.32 10.77 23.53
N VAL A 9 -23.40 11.67 22.55
CA VAL A 9 -23.90 11.34 21.21
C VAL A 9 -22.85 10.45 20.56
N GLU A 10 -23.05 9.14 20.65
CA GLU A 10 -22.19 8.14 20.00
C GLU A 10 -22.41 8.23 18.49
N VAL A 11 -21.56 8.99 17.80
CA VAL A 11 -21.58 9.11 16.33
C VAL A 11 -21.09 7.79 15.73
N LYS A 12 -22.03 6.98 15.22
CA LYS A 12 -21.72 5.73 14.48
C LYS A 12 -21.67 6.00 12.98
N LEU A 13 -20.62 5.50 12.33
CA LEU A 13 -20.54 5.50 10.86
C LEU A 13 -21.64 4.62 10.28
N ARG A 14 -22.30 5.13 9.23
CA ARG A 14 -23.30 4.36 8.48
C ARG A 14 -22.57 3.31 7.64
N ARG A 15 -22.97 2.04 7.78
CA ARG A 15 -22.36 0.90 7.09
C ARG A 15 -22.99 0.69 5.71
N ASP A 16 -22.77 1.64 4.81
CA ASP A 16 -23.37 1.62 3.47
C ASP A 16 -22.43 1.24 2.34
N LEU A 17 -21.18 0.86 2.67
CA LEU A 17 -20.19 0.55 1.66
C LEU A 17 -20.62 -0.66 0.81
N GLY A 18 -20.83 -0.41 -0.49
CA GLY A 18 -21.16 -1.44 -1.47
C GLY A 18 -19.94 -2.24 -1.91
N LEU A 19 -20.17 -3.37 -2.59
CA LEU A 19 -19.08 -4.23 -3.09
C LEU A 19 -18.08 -3.47 -3.97
N LEU A 20 -18.59 -2.65 -4.90
CA LEU A 20 -17.75 -1.90 -5.83
C LEU A 20 -16.88 -0.88 -5.08
N GLU A 21 -17.42 -0.19 -4.08
CA GLU A 21 -16.68 0.78 -3.28
C GLU A 21 -15.55 0.10 -2.50
N ILE A 22 -15.83 -1.06 -1.89
CA ILE A 22 -14.83 -1.84 -1.16
C ILE A 22 -13.71 -2.33 -2.11
N VAL A 23 -14.08 -2.83 -3.29
CA VAL A 23 -13.10 -3.27 -4.30
C VAL A 23 -12.23 -2.09 -4.75
N MET A 24 -12.83 -0.92 -5.01
CA MET A 24 -12.07 0.27 -5.42
C MET A 24 -11.12 0.78 -4.33
N ILE A 25 -11.54 0.75 -3.06
CA ILE A 25 -10.69 1.10 -1.91
C ILE A 25 -9.46 0.18 -1.84
N GLY A 26 -9.63 -1.12 -2.13
CA GLY A 26 -8.53 -2.09 -2.15
C GLY A 26 -7.61 -1.95 -3.37
N PHE A 27 -8.18 -1.91 -4.57
CA PHE A 27 -7.41 -1.93 -5.82
C PHE A 27 -6.68 -0.61 -6.10
N GLY A 28 -7.23 0.54 -5.70
CA GLY A 28 -6.69 1.86 -5.99
C GLY A 28 -5.23 2.03 -5.57
N PRO A 29 -4.90 1.82 -4.28
CA PRO A 29 -3.52 1.91 -3.80
C PRO A 29 -2.58 0.86 -4.40
N THR A 30 -3.06 -0.35 -4.68
CA THR A 30 -2.23 -1.47 -5.16
C THR A 30 -1.74 -1.28 -6.60
N ILE A 31 -2.59 -0.76 -7.49
CA ILE A 31 -2.24 -0.59 -8.91
C ILE A 31 -1.29 0.60 -9.13
N GLY A 32 -1.35 1.63 -8.28
CA GLY A 32 -0.71 2.94 -8.51
C GLY A 32 0.81 2.91 -8.73
N THR A 33 1.58 3.44 -7.79
CA THR A 33 3.02 3.67 -7.99
C THR A 33 3.83 2.39 -8.29
N THR A 34 3.40 1.26 -7.74
CA THR A 34 4.18 0.01 -7.73
C THR A 34 4.40 -0.60 -9.10
N ILE A 35 3.39 -0.62 -9.98
CA ILE A 35 3.56 -1.25 -11.30
C ILE A 35 4.49 -0.42 -12.19
N PHE A 36 4.33 0.90 -12.18
CA PHE A 36 5.13 1.80 -13.03
C PHE A 36 6.59 1.83 -12.61
N LEU A 37 6.86 1.71 -11.31
CA LEU A 37 8.22 1.78 -10.81
C LEU A 37 9.00 0.47 -10.96
N LEU A 38 8.32 -0.68 -10.89
CA LEU A 38 8.99 -1.99 -10.84
C LEU A 38 9.05 -2.70 -12.20
N VAL A 39 8.09 -2.48 -13.09
CA VAL A 39 8.04 -3.22 -14.37
C VAL A 39 9.21 -2.85 -15.29
N GLY A 40 9.55 -1.56 -15.40
CA GLY A 40 10.63 -1.11 -16.28
C GLY A 40 11.98 -1.74 -15.93
N PRO A 41 12.51 -1.52 -14.70
CA PRO A 41 13.75 -2.15 -14.25
C PRO A 41 13.69 -3.67 -14.25
N GLY A 42 12.55 -4.27 -13.87
CA GLY A 42 12.36 -5.72 -13.90
C GLY A 42 12.48 -6.30 -15.31
N PHE A 43 11.94 -5.60 -16.31
CA PHE A 43 12.04 -6.00 -17.71
C PHE A 43 13.45 -5.79 -18.26
N ALA A 44 14.16 -4.74 -17.85
CA ALA A 44 15.55 -4.52 -18.23
C ALA A 44 16.47 -5.68 -17.77
N ILE A 45 16.24 -6.22 -16.57
CA ILE A 45 17.04 -7.32 -16.00
C ILE A 45 16.65 -8.67 -16.60
N THR A 46 15.34 -8.94 -16.70
CA THR A 46 14.82 -10.30 -16.96
C THR A 46 14.36 -10.49 -18.40
N GLY A 47 14.03 -9.41 -19.11
CA GLY A 47 13.46 -9.45 -20.45
C GLY A 47 12.05 -10.06 -20.48
N PRO A 48 11.66 -10.73 -21.59
CA PRO A 48 10.31 -11.27 -21.77
C PRO A 48 9.89 -12.33 -20.73
N SER A 49 10.83 -12.97 -20.04
CA SER A 49 10.53 -13.97 -19.01
C SER A 49 9.94 -13.37 -17.73
N LEU A 50 9.89 -12.04 -17.61
CA LEU A 50 9.23 -11.33 -16.50
C LEU A 50 7.75 -11.76 -16.31
N ILE A 51 7.06 -12.12 -17.40
CA ILE A 51 5.68 -12.64 -17.35
C ILE A 51 5.58 -13.92 -16.51
N LEU A 52 6.59 -14.79 -16.55
CA LEU A 52 6.60 -16.02 -15.74
C LEU A 52 6.71 -15.70 -14.25
N ALA A 53 7.52 -14.69 -13.89
CA ALA A 53 7.64 -14.23 -12.51
C ALA A 53 6.31 -13.62 -12.00
N PHE A 54 5.62 -12.82 -12.83
CA PHE A 54 4.29 -12.31 -12.50
C PHE A 54 3.25 -13.42 -12.37
N GLY A 55 3.30 -14.44 -13.23
CA GLY A 55 2.42 -15.61 -13.15
C GLY A 55 2.61 -16.39 -11.84
N LEU A 56 3.86 -16.63 -11.44
CA LEU A 56 4.17 -17.27 -10.16
C LEU A 56 3.69 -16.41 -8.97
N ASN A 57 3.97 -15.10 -9.01
CA ASN A 57 3.54 -14.18 -7.97
C ASN A 57 2.00 -14.11 -7.84
N PHE A 58 1.28 -14.20 -8.96
CA PHE A 58 -0.18 -14.26 -8.96
C PHE A 58 -0.68 -15.50 -8.23
N VAL A 59 -0.10 -16.68 -8.48
CA VAL A 59 -0.47 -17.93 -7.80
C VAL A 59 -0.25 -17.82 -6.29
N VAL A 60 0.92 -17.33 -5.86
CA VAL A 60 1.24 -17.14 -4.43
C VAL A 60 0.27 -16.15 -3.79
N THR A 61 0.02 -15.02 -4.44
CA THR A 61 -0.88 -13.98 -3.93
C THR A 61 -2.33 -14.47 -3.85
N MET A 62 -2.76 -15.34 -4.76
CA MET A 62 -4.10 -15.93 -4.74
C MET A 62 -4.34 -16.77 -3.48
N PHE A 63 -3.37 -17.61 -3.09
CA PHE A 63 -3.46 -18.37 -1.83
C PHE A 63 -3.53 -17.46 -0.62
N THR A 64 -2.73 -16.39 -0.58
CA THR A 64 -2.79 -15.38 0.47
C THR A 64 -4.15 -14.69 0.51
N ALA A 65 -4.70 -14.32 -0.66
CA ALA A 65 -6.02 -13.70 -0.75
C ALA A 65 -7.13 -14.60 -0.22
N MET A 66 -7.08 -15.91 -0.53
CA MET A 66 -8.03 -16.89 0.01
C MET A 66 -7.98 -16.97 1.54
N ALA A 67 -6.78 -17.01 2.13
CA ALA A 67 -6.63 -16.99 3.59
C ALA A 67 -7.17 -15.68 4.22
N TYR A 68 -6.93 -14.54 3.57
CA TYR A 68 -7.46 -13.25 4.02
C TYR A 68 -8.98 -13.16 3.90
N MET A 69 -9.59 -13.78 2.87
CA MET A 69 -11.04 -13.85 2.72
C MET A 69 -11.67 -14.70 3.83
N GLU A 70 -11.08 -15.86 4.15
CA GLU A 70 -11.55 -16.72 5.24
C GLU A 70 -11.51 -15.99 6.59
N LEU A 71 -10.36 -15.38 6.92
CA LEU A 71 -10.19 -14.60 8.15
C LEU A 71 -11.09 -13.35 8.19
N GLY A 72 -11.25 -12.66 7.06
CA GLY A 72 -12.12 -11.49 6.95
C GLY A 72 -13.60 -11.82 7.14
N SER A 73 -14.04 -12.99 6.66
CA SER A 73 -15.41 -13.48 6.88
C SER A 73 -15.64 -13.98 8.31
N ALA A 74 -14.62 -14.58 8.94
CA ALA A 74 -14.69 -15.08 10.31
C ALA A 74 -14.66 -13.95 11.36
N PHE A 75 -13.93 -12.86 11.09
CA PHE A 75 -13.77 -11.72 12.00
C PHE A 75 -14.21 -10.39 11.34
N PRO A 76 -15.53 -10.09 11.30
CA PRO A 76 -16.09 -8.91 10.63
C PRO A 76 -15.93 -7.61 11.46
N GLU A 77 -14.75 -7.42 12.03
CA GLU A 77 -14.43 -6.30 12.90
C GLU A 77 -13.29 -5.45 12.33
N THR A 78 -13.35 -4.16 12.63
CA THR A 78 -12.34 -3.21 12.18
C THR A 78 -11.04 -3.43 12.95
N GLY A 79 -9.97 -3.81 12.25
CA GLY A 79 -8.66 -4.03 12.88
C GLY A 79 -7.66 -4.87 12.07
N GLY A 80 -8.13 -5.54 11.01
CA GLY A 80 -7.28 -6.25 10.04
C GLY A 80 -6.35 -7.28 10.67
N GLY A 81 -5.15 -7.43 10.10
CA GLY A 81 -4.18 -8.43 10.55
C GLY A 81 -3.75 -8.32 12.02
N TYR A 82 -3.72 -7.10 12.59
CA TYR A 82 -3.44 -6.92 14.02
C TYR A 82 -4.49 -7.58 14.92
N LEU A 83 -5.76 -7.38 14.59
CA LEU A 83 -6.86 -7.97 15.35
C LEU A 83 -6.87 -9.50 15.23
N TRP A 84 -6.53 -10.04 14.04
CA TRP A 84 -6.42 -11.48 13.82
C TRP A 84 -5.31 -12.09 14.69
N ILE A 85 -4.12 -11.48 14.70
CA ILE A 85 -2.99 -11.93 15.52
C ILE A 85 -3.32 -11.83 17.02
N ARG A 86 -3.92 -10.72 17.44
CA ARG A 86 -4.29 -10.50 18.85
C ARG A 86 -5.34 -11.50 19.35
N ARG A 87 -6.21 -12.01 18.47
CA ARG A 87 -7.22 -13.02 18.83
C ARG A 87 -6.68 -14.44 18.85
N SER A 88 -5.82 -14.76 17.89
CA SER A 88 -5.31 -16.11 17.71
C SER A 88 -4.08 -16.42 18.58
N MET A 89 -3.35 -15.39 19.03
CA MET A 89 -2.09 -15.53 19.75
C MET A 89 -2.08 -14.76 21.08
N ARG A 90 -1.17 -15.15 21.99
CA ARG A 90 -0.95 -14.48 23.28
C ARG A 90 -0.37 -13.07 23.10
N ASP A 91 -0.58 -12.22 24.10
CA ASP A 91 -0.31 -10.77 24.12
C ASP A 91 1.00 -10.26 23.49
N PRO A 92 2.20 -10.87 23.63
CA PRO A 92 3.40 -10.33 22.99
C PRO A 92 3.33 -10.32 21.46
N TRP A 93 2.60 -11.27 20.87
CA TRP A 93 2.48 -11.40 19.41
C TRP A 93 1.55 -10.34 18.82
N GLY A 94 0.52 -9.94 19.56
CA GLY A 94 -0.35 -8.82 19.17
C GLY A 94 0.43 -7.53 19.05
N PHE A 95 1.23 -7.19 20.07
CA PHE A 95 2.09 -6.00 20.05
C PHE A 95 3.07 -6.01 18.87
N LEU A 96 3.76 -7.14 18.66
CA LEU A 96 4.70 -7.28 17.55
C LEU A 96 4.00 -7.14 16.18
N GLY A 97 2.83 -7.76 16.01
CA GLY A 97 2.03 -7.63 14.78
C GLY A 97 1.61 -6.18 14.50
N GLY A 98 1.27 -5.41 15.54
CA GLY A 98 0.95 -3.99 15.42
C GLY A 98 2.16 -3.16 14.98
N TRP A 99 3.32 -3.41 15.59
CA TRP A 99 4.57 -2.74 15.22
C TRP A 99 5.00 -3.06 13.79
N LEU A 100 4.97 -4.34 13.40
CA LEU A 100 5.31 -4.75 12.04
C LEU A 100 4.36 -4.14 11.00
N SER A 101 3.06 -4.10 11.30
CA SER A 101 2.08 -3.43 10.45
C SER A 101 2.41 -1.95 10.29
N TRP A 102 2.68 -1.23 11.39
CA TRP A 102 3.03 0.18 11.34
C TRP A 102 4.28 0.45 10.50
N PHE A 103 5.36 -0.30 10.74
CA PHE A 103 6.58 -0.19 9.93
C PHE A 103 6.33 -0.51 8.46
N GLY A 104 5.52 -1.54 8.16
CA GLY A 104 5.12 -1.86 6.78
C GLY A 104 4.43 -0.68 6.09
N HIS A 105 3.50 0.00 6.78
CA HIS A 105 2.84 1.18 6.24
C HIS A 105 3.80 2.36 6.03
N MET A 106 4.82 2.54 6.89
CA MET A 106 5.84 3.58 6.70
C MET A 106 6.71 3.33 5.46
N VAL A 107 7.07 2.07 5.21
CA VAL A 107 7.84 1.68 4.00
C VAL A 107 6.98 1.92 2.75
N VAL A 108 5.72 1.49 2.77
CA VAL A 108 4.77 1.71 1.67
C VAL A 108 4.56 3.21 1.40
N ALA A 109 4.39 4.02 2.44
CA ALA A 109 4.24 5.47 2.30
C ALA A 109 5.48 6.12 1.67
N SER A 110 6.68 5.74 2.13
CA SER A 110 7.95 6.20 1.54
C SER A 110 8.04 5.84 0.06
N PHE A 111 7.64 4.62 -0.30
CA PHE A 111 7.65 4.13 -1.68
C PHE A 111 6.67 4.90 -2.58
N TYR A 112 5.47 5.25 -2.07
CA TYR A 112 4.53 6.09 -2.80
C TYR A 112 5.06 7.49 -3.07
N ILE A 113 5.70 8.13 -2.08
CA ILE A 113 6.32 9.46 -2.24
C ILE A 113 7.45 9.40 -3.27
N PHE A 114 8.30 8.38 -3.18
CA PHE A 114 9.42 8.21 -4.10
C PHE A 114 8.96 8.09 -5.55
N GLY A 115 8.02 7.20 -5.84
CA GLY A 115 7.56 7.04 -7.21
C GLY A 115 6.68 8.19 -7.71
N PHE A 116 5.95 8.89 -6.83
CA PHE A 116 5.30 10.16 -7.20
C PHE A 116 6.33 11.23 -7.58
N GLY A 117 7.43 11.33 -6.82
CA GLY A 117 8.54 12.25 -7.12
C GLY A 117 9.16 11.96 -8.49
N LEU A 118 9.51 10.70 -8.76
CA LEU A 118 10.08 10.29 -10.05
C LEU A 118 9.10 10.55 -11.21
N GLY A 119 7.82 10.19 -11.05
CA GLY A 119 6.79 10.42 -12.06
C GLY A 119 6.56 11.91 -12.35
N SER A 120 6.58 12.75 -11.31
CA SER A 120 6.43 14.20 -11.45
C SER A 120 7.60 14.83 -12.19
N VAL A 121 8.84 14.41 -11.89
CA VAL A 121 10.04 14.86 -12.62
C VAL A 121 9.97 14.43 -14.09
N ALA A 122 9.61 13.18 -14.37
CA ALA A 122 9.47 12.69 -15.74
C ALA A 122 8.41 13.50 -16.52
N LEU A 123 7.27 13.81 -15.88
CA LEU A 123 6.21 14.61 -16.48
C LEU A 123 6.66 16.05 -16.76
N LEU A 124 7.38 16.69 -15.83
CA LEU A 124 7.93 18.04 -16.03
C LEU A 124 8.96 18.09 -17.15
N LYS A 125 9.84 17.09 -17.27
CA LYS A 125 10.80 16.98 -18.39
C LYS A 125 10.08 16.96 -19.74
N VAL A 126 9.03 16.15 -19.85
CA VAL A 126 8.22 16.06 -21.08
C VAL A 126 7.50 17.37 -21.37
N PHE A 127 6.92 18.02 -20.35
CA PHE A 127 6.13 19.24 -20.53
C PHE A 127 7.00 20.47 -20.87
N LEU A 128 8.16 20.61 -20.23
CA LEU A 128 9.05 21.76 -20.41
C LEU A 128 10.07 21.58 -21.53
N GLY A 129 10.22 20.36 -22.09
CA GLY A 129 11.19 20.05 -23.14
C GLY A 129 12.65 20.13 -22.68
N ILE A 130 12.90 20.11 -21.37
CA ILE A 130 14.23 20.17 -20.76
C ILE A 130 14.69 18.74 -20.46
N GLN A 131 15.76 18.28 -21.12
CA GLN A 131 16.34 16.93 -20.91
C GLN A 131 16.99 16.81 -19.52
N GLU A 132 17.63 17.89 -19.04
CA GLU A 132 18.39 17.93 -17.79
C GLU A 132 17.62 18.63 -16.67
N LEU A 133 16.55 18.00 -16.17
CA LEU A 133 15.97 18.37 -14.88
C LEU A 133 16.57 17.46 -13.80
N GLN A 134 17.60 17.95 -13.12
CA GLN A 134 18.20 17.26 -11.96
C GLN A 134 17.50 17.73 -10.69
N VAL A 135 16.82 16.81 -10.02
CA VAL A 135 16.27 17.05 -8.68
C VAL A 135 17.11 16.26 -7.68
N THR A 136 17.97 16.97 -6.96
CA THR A 136 18.84 16.38 -5.94
C THR A 136 18.13 16.45 -4.60
N LEU A 137 17.80 15.29 -4.03
CA LEU A 137 17.31 15.17 -2.67
C LEU A 137 18.34 14.41 -1.85
N LEU A 138 18.89 15.04 -0.80
CA LEU A 138 19.79 14.39 0.17
C LEU A 138 21.03 13.71 -0.47
N GLY A 139 21.50 14.22 -1.61
CA GLY A 139 22.65 13.69 -2.35
C GLY A 139 22.33 12.60 -3.37
N ALA A 140 21.06 12.19 -3.52
CA ALA A 140 20.62 11.30 -4.58
C ALA A 140 20.00 12.09 -5.74
N THR A 141 20.54 11.87 -6.95
CA THR A 141 20.08 12.51 -8.20
C THR A 141 18.93 11.70 -8.80
N LEU A 142 17.70 12.20 -8.68
CA LEU A 142 16.55 11.63 -9.39
C LEU A 142 16.66 11.96 -10.87
N GLY A 143 17.27 11.08 -11.65
CA GLY A 143 17.35 11.22 -13.11
C GLY A 143 18.37 10.32 -13.80
N GLU A 144 19.53 10.09 -13.18
CA GLU A 144 20.67 9.40 -13.81
C GLU A 144 20.89 8.01 -13.18
N ASP A 145 20.82 7.89 -11.86
CA ASP A 145 21.25 6.70 -11.12
C ASP A 145 20.21 5.56 -11.05
N VAL A 146 18.95 5.81 -11.46
CA VAL A 146 17.83 4.84 -11.32
C VAL A 146 17.51 4.13 -12.64
N LEU A 147 17.94 4.68 -13.78
CA LEU A 147 17.69 4.13 -15.12
C LEU A 147 18.96 3.64 -15.83
N GLY A 148 20.11 3.74 -15.17
CA GLY A 148 21.40 3.20 -15.65
C GLY A 148 21.59 1.73 -15.36
#